data_AF-M4EWC2-F1
#
_entry.id   AF-M4EWC2-F1
#
_cell.length_a   1.000
_cell.length_b   1.000
_cell.length_c   1.000
_cell.angle_alpha   90.00
_cell.angle_beta   90.00
_cell.angle_gamma   90.00
#
_symmetry.space_group_name_H-M   'P 1'
#
loop_
_entity.id
_entity.type
_entity.pdbx_description
1 polymer ?
#
loop_
_entity_poly.entity_id
_entity_poly.type
_entity_poly.pdbx_seq_one_letter_code
_entity_poly.pdbx_strand_id
1 'polypeptide(L)' 'MTVKPGTQTVSIVGSNRFGLYGSEFGWGKPVGCETVFIDCDEAFSMSERRDEPGVVEIEAFV' A
#
# COMPACT_ATOMS: atom_id res chain seq x y z
N MET A 1 -7.81 0.16 21.45
CA MET A 1 -8.39 1.31 20.73
C MET A 1 -9.89 1.25 20.93
N THR A 2 -10.52 2.25 21.54
CA THR A 2 -11.98 2.25 21.76
C THR A 2 -12.62 3.04 20.64
N VAL A 3 -13.20 2.35 19.67
CA VAL A 3 -13.91 2.95 18.55
C VAL A 3 -15.37 3.18 18.95
N LYS A 4 -15.94 4.35 18.62
CA LYS A 4 -17.33 4.67 18.96
C LYS A 4 -18.28 3.77 18.14
N PRO A 5 -19.41 3.31 18.71
CA PRO A 5 -20.44 2.61 17.95
C PRO A 5 -20.88 3.43 16.72
N GLY A 6 -20.97 2.79 15.56
CA GLY A 6 -21.31 3.44 14.28
C GLY A 6 -20.14 4.08 13.52
N THR A 7 -18.90 3.91 13.97
CA THR A 7 -17.71 4.35 13.23
C THR A 7 -17.34 3.31 12.17
N GLN A 8 -17.27 3.70 10.89
CA GLN A 8 -16.69 2.85 9.85
C GLN A 8 -15.19 2.71 10.09
N THR A 9 -14.69 1.47 10.06
CA THR A 9 -13.27 1.18 10.30
C THR A 9 -12.71 0.55 9.05
N VAL A 10 -11.71 1.21 8.47
CA VAL A 10 -10.99 0.72 7.29
C VAL A 10 -9.58 0.30 7.69
N SER A 11 -9.05 -0.69 7.00
CA SER A 11 -7.68 -1.18 7.23
C SER A 11 -6.75 -0.73 6.10
N ILE A 12 -5.51 -0.38 6.43
CA ILE A 12 -4.50 -0.01 5.44
C ILE A 12 -3.35 -1.01 5.53
N VAL A 13 -2.99 -1.58 4.38
CA VAL A 13 -1.84 -2.48 4.22
C VAL A 13 -0.75 -1.74 3.44
N GLY A 14 0.49 -1.81 3.92
CA GLY A 14 1.65 -1.21 3.25
C GLY A 14 2.16 0.08 3.89
N SER A 15 3.11 0.72 3.22
CA SER A 15 3.79 1.92 3.71
C SER A 15 4.47 2.65 2.55
N ASN A 16 4.50 3.98 2.60
CA ASN A 16 5.33 4.80 1.70
C ASN A 16 6.84 4.71 2.03
N ARG A 17 7.24 3.87 2.98
CA ARG A 17 8.63 3.62 3.38
C ARG A 17 9.03 2.15 3.20
N PHE A 18 8.22 1.36 2.49
CA PHE A 18 8.49 -0.05 2.26
C PHE A 18 9.66 -0.28 1.28
N GLY A 19 10.04 0.75 0.49
CA GLY A 19 11.22 0.71 -0.38
C GLY A 19 11.09 -0.25 -1.56
N LEU A 20 9.86 -0.49 -2.03
CA LEU A 20 9.55 -1.46 -3.08
C LEU A 20 10.34 -1.16 -4.37
N TYR A 21 10.33 0.09 -4.80
CA TYR A 21 11.01 0.51 -6.03
C TYR A 21 12.53 0.69 -5.85
N GLY A 22 13.05 0.57 -4.63
CA GLY A 22 14.49 0.57 -4.34
C GLY A 22 15.16 -0.81 -4.42
N SER A 23 14.38 -1.89 -4.57
CA SER A 23 14.90 -3.26 -4.53
C SER A 23 15.49 -3.71 -5.86
N GLU A 24 16.82 -3.66 -6.02
CA GLU A 24 17.51 -4.16 -7.22
C GLU A 24 18.23 -5.49 -6.97
N PHE A 25 17.77 -6.55 -7.64
CA PHE A 25 18.34 -7.89 -7.54
C PHE A 25 19.28 -8.25 -8.71
N GLY A 26 19.63 -7.27 -9.56
CA GLY A 26 20.46 -7.46 -10.75
C GLY A 26 19.71 -7.39 -12.09
N TRP A 27 18.38 -7.30 -12.06
CA TRP A 27 17.52 -7.09 -13.24
C TRP A 27 17.03 -5.64 -13.40
N GLY A 28 17.53 -4.73 -12.57
CA GLY A 28 17.03 -3.35 -12.44
C GLY A 28 15.89 -3.22 -11.42
N LYS A 29 15.33 -2.01 -11.32
CA LYS A 29 14.24 -1.69 -10.38
C LYS A 29 12.91 -2.30 -10.81
N PRO A 30 12.03 -2.67 -9.87
CA PRO A 30 10.67 -3.09 -10.17
C PRO A 30 9.93 -2.03 -11.00
N VAL A 31 9.14 -2.49 -11.96
CA VAL A 31 8.27 -1.62 -12.78
C VAL A 31 6.90 -1.39 -12.14
N GLY A 32 6.50 -2.28 -11.24
CA GLY A 32 5.27 -2.22 -10.45
C GLY A 32 5.32 -3.24 -9.32
N CYS A 33 4.56 -2.97 -8.26
CA CYS A 33 4.32 -3.92 -7.17
C CYS A 33 2.83 -3.93 -6.86
N GLU A 34 2.26 -5.13 -6.71
CA GLU A 34 0.85 -5.32 -6.42
C GLU A 34 0.68 -6.05 -5.09
N THR A 35 -0.30 -5.61 -4.29
CA THR A 35 -0.68 -6.32 -3.06
C THR A 35 -1.67 -7.44 -3.41
N VAL A 36 -1.17 -8.67 -3.46
CA VAL A 36 -1.95 -9.83 -3.97
C VAL A 36 -3.04 -10.35 -3.03
N PHE A 37 -3.03 -9.97 -1.75
CA PHE A 37 -4.03 -10.44 -0.79
C PHE A 37 -4.20 -9.48 0.37
N ILE A 38 -5.44 -9.13 0.66
CA ILE A 38 -5.83 -8.45 1.90
C ILE A 38 -7.04 -9.19 2.48
N ASP A 39 -6.86 -9.88 3.61
CA ASP A 39 -7.89 -10.71 4.26
C ASP A 39 -8.90 -9.88 5.08
N CYS A 40 -9.09 -8.60 4.73
CA CYS A 40 -9.91 -7.68 5.48
C CYS A 40 -10.91 -7.02 4.54
N ASP A 41 -12.19 -7.11 4.90
CA ASP A 41 -13.23 -6.27 4.31
C ASP A 41 -12.84 -4.78 4.50
N GLU A 42 -13.10 -3.95 3.49
CA GLU A 42 -12.80 -2.51 3.49
C GLU A 42 -11.30 -2.16 3.71
N ALA A 43 -10.42 -2.76 2.90
CA ALA A 43 -9.00 -2.51 2.97
C ALA A 43 -8.40 -1.79 1.76
N PHE A 44 -7.37 -1.00 2.03
CA PHE A 44 -6.62 -0.23 1.04
C PHE A 44 -5.14 -0.65 1.04
N SER A 45 -4.51 -0.75 -0.12
CA SER A 45 -3.04 -0.81 -0.21
C SER A 45 -2.45 0.60 -0.24
N MET A 46 -1.25 0.75 0.30
CA MET A 46 -0.48 1.98 0.24
C MET A 46 0.99 1.71 -0.07
N SER A 47 1.52 2.36 -1.11
CA SER A 47 2.92 2.24 -1.54
C SER A 47 3.49 3.60 -1.97
N GLU A 48 4.82 3.70 -2.09
CA GLU A 48 5.47 4.87 -2.68
C GLU A 48 5.26 4.87 -4.22
N ARG A 49 5.06 6.03 -4.86
CA ARG A 49 5.04 6.15 -6.33
C ARG A 49 6.41 5.79 -6.90
N ARG A 50 6.41 5.10 -8.03
CA ARG A 50 7.64 4.81 -8.81
C ARG A 50 8.31 6.07 -9.35
N ASP A 51 7.53 6.90 -10.04
CA ASP A 51 8.07 7.93 -10.93
C ASP A 51 8.36 9.26 -10.22
N GLU A 52 7.75 9.48 -9.05
CA GLU A 52 7.89 10.74 -8.29
C GLU A 52 8.13 10.46 -6.80
N PRO A 53 9.34 10.80 -6.28
CA PRO A 53 9.64 10.62 -4.87
C PRO A 53 8.78 11.54 -4.00
N GLY A 54 8.20 10.99 -2.93
CA GLY A 54 7.33 11.72 -2.01
C GLY A 54 5.84 11.65 -2.35
N VAL A 55 5.46 11.04 -3.48
CA VAL A 55 4.06 10.76 -3.81
C VAL A 55 3.70 9.35 -3.36
N VAL A 56 2.44 9.16 -2.97
CA VAL A 56 1.90 7.89 -2.43
C VAL A 56 0.84 7.36 -3.38
N GLU A 57 0.91 6.07 -3.68
CA GLU A 57 -0.14 5.32 -4.37
C GLU A 57 -1.06 4.68 -3.34
N ILE A 58 -2.37 4.78 -3.57
CA ILE A 58 -3.40 4.14 -2.76
C ILE A 58 -4.29 3.35 -3.70
N GLU A 59 -4.46 2.06 -3.44
CA GLU A 59 -5.35 1.21 -4.20
C GLU A 59 -6.49 0.74 -3.29
N ALA A 60 -7.72 0.86 -3.78
CA ALA A 60 -8.92 0.41 -3.07
C ALA A 60 -9.35 -0.94 -3.62
N PHE A 61 -9.57 -1.91 -2.74
CA PHE A 61 -10.19 -3.18 -3.09
C PHE A 61 -11.67 -3.07 -2.71
N VAL A 62 -12.53 -2.97 -3.73
CA VAL A 62 -14.00 -2.86 -3.60
C VAL A 62 -14.69 -4.12 -4.09
#